data_AF-A0A2V7FU33-F1
#
_entry.id   AF-A0A2V7FU33-F1
#
_cell.length_a   1.000
_cell.length_b   1.000
_cell.length_c   1.000
_cell.angle_alpha   90.00
_cell.angle_beta   90.00
_cell.angle_gamma   90.00
#
_symmetry.space_group_name_H-M   'P 1'
#
loop_
_entity.id
_entity.type
_entity.pdbx_description
1 polymer ?
#
loop_
_entity_poly.entity_id
_entity_poly.type
_entity_poly.pdbx_seq_one_letter_code
_entity_poly.pdbx_strand_id
1 'polypeptide(L)'
;MAAVAGKTVVRFKVQAFVIGAVVAGLAGVFFGHYLAYIEPNMFLPQETLFVWLALILGGSGNNRGAILGAVLLLGLLEGSRFAKDLIPFLTGVRLAAAQQMLVGALLVALMIRRPEGLLPER
;
A
#
# COMPACT_ATOMS: atom_id res chain seq x y z
N MET A 1 -5.22 8.41 -29.30
CA MET A 1 -4.59 9.59 -29.95
C MET A 1 -3.05 9.64 -29.82
N ALA A 2 -2.41 9.06 -28.79
CA ALA A 2 -0.93 9.06 -28.69
C ALA A 2 -0.19 8.15 -29.71
N ALA A 3 -0.78 7.03 -30.13
CA ALA A 3 -0.17 6.13 -31.14
C ALA A 3 -0.18 6.72 -32.56
N VAL A 4 -1.14 7.61 -32.86
CA VAL A 4 -1.26 8.29 -34.16
C VAL A 4 -0.22 9.41 -34.31
N ALA A 5 0.31 9.93 -33.19
CA ALA A 5 1.31 10.99 -33.13
C ALA A 5 2.77 10.46 -33.21
N GLY A 6 2.99 9.20 -33.58
CA GLY A 6 4.33 8.61 -33.76
C GLY A 6 5.10 8.34 -32.46
N LYS A 7 4.50 8.51 -31.28
CA LYS A 7 5.15 8.27 -29.99
C LYS A 7 4.99 6.81 -29.56
N THR A 8 6.10 6.14 -29.26
CA THR A 8 6.09 4.72 -28.84
C THR A 8 5.47 4.57 -27.44
N VAL A 9 4.15 4.48 -27.36
CA VAL A 9 3.39 4.25 -26.11
C VAL A 9 3.92 3.01 -25.38
N VAL A 10 4.35 1.99 -26.13
CA VAL A 10 4.97 0.76 -25.60
C VAL A 10 6.24 1.08 -24.81
N ARG A 11 7.13 1.92 -25.35
CA ARG A 11 8.40 2.28 -24.69
C ARG A 11 8.15 3.01 -23.37
N PHE A 12 7.17 3.92 -23.35
CA PHE A 12 6.80 4.64 -22.13
C PHE A 12 6.22 3.70 -21.06
N LYS A 13 5.33 2.77 -21.44
CA LYS A 13 4.79 1.77 -20.51
C LYS A 13 5.88 0.85 -19.94
N VAL A 14 6.82 0.40 -20.78
CA VAL A 14 7.95 -0.42 -20.34
C VAL A 14 8.85 0.36 -19.38
N GLN A 15 9.15 1.63 -19.66
CA GLN A 15 9.93 2.47 -18.74
C GLN A 15 9.26 2.62 -17.38
N ALA A 16 7.96 2.91 -17.35
CA ALA A 16 7.21 3.01 -16.08
C ALA A 16 7.21 1.68 -15.32
N PHE A 17 7.03 0.55 -16.01
CA PHE A 17 7.09 -0.79 -15.41
C PHE A 17 8.48 -1.10 -14.84
N VAL A 18 9.54 -0.83 -15.60
CA VAL A 18 10.93 -1.08 -15.17
C VAL A 18 11.26 -0.26 -13.92
N ILE A 19 10.89 1.02 -13.89
CA ILE A 19 11.11 1.88 -12.72
C ILE A 19 10.37 1.31 -11.49
N GLY A 20 9.10 0.93 -11.65
CA GLY A 20 8.33 0.31 -10.57
C GLY A 20 8.93 -1.01 -10.09
N ALA A 21 9.37 -1.87 -11.01
CA ALA A 21 10.00 -3.15 -10.70
C ALA A 21 11.34 -3.00 -9.98
N VAL A 22 12.17 -2.02 -10.36
CA VAL A 22 13.43 -1.72 -9.67
C VAL A 22 13.17 -1.28 -8.23
N VAL A 23 12.20 -0.37 -8.00
CA VAL A 23 11.85 0.09 -6.66
C VAL A 23 11.29 -1.06 -5.81
N ALA A 24 10.38 -1.87 -6.35
CA ALA A 24 9.83 -3.03 -5.66
C ALA A 24 10.89 -4.09 -5.34
N GLY A 25 11.83 -4.34 -6.27
CA GLY A 25 12.94 -5.26 -6.07
C GLY A 25 13.89 -4.80 -4.96
N LEU A 26 14.26 -3.51 -4.96
CA LEU A 26 15.08 -2.93 -3.88
C LEU A 26 14.38 -3.02 -2.52
N ALA A 27 13.08 -2.70 -2.47
CA ALA A 27 12.29 -2.85 -1.24
C ALA A 27 12.30 -4.29 -0.73
N GLY A 28 12.16 -5.29 -1.61
CA GLY A 28 12.23 -6.71 -1.26
C GLY A 28 13.60 -7.13 -0.69
N VAL A 29 14.70 -6.64 -1.27
CA VAL A 29 16.05 -6.90 -0.75
C VAL A 29 16.23 -6.34 0.66
N PHE A 30 15.80 -5.09 0.89
CA PHE A 30 15.86 -4.49 2.23
C PHE A 30 14.95 -5.21 3.24
N PHE A 31 13.76 -5.61 2.80
CA PHE A 31 12.82 -6.35 3.65
C PHE A 31 13.37 -7.72 4.08
N GLY A 32 13.94 -8.48 3.15
CA GLY A 32 14.59 -9.76 3.46
C GLY A 32 15.81 -9.59 4.37
N HIS A 33 16.60 -8.53 4.16
CA HIS A 33 17.73 -8.21 5.04
C HIS A 33 17.26 -7.83 6.46
N TYR A 34 16.18 -7.06 6.58
CA TYR A 34 15.62 -6.64 7.87
C TYR A 34 15.08 -7.82 8.68
N LEU A 35 14.40 -8.77 8.04
CA LEU A 35 13.80 -9.91 8.74
C LEU A 35 14.80 -11.02 9.06
N ALA A 36 15.93 -11.11 8.34
CA ALA A 36 16.96 -12.15 8.46
C ALA A 36 16.49 -13.61 8.27
N TYR A 37 15.18 -13.84 8.16
CA TYR A 37 14.55 -15.11 7.81
C TYR A 37 13.29 -14.83 6.98
N ILE A 38 12.91 -15.80 6.14
CA ILE A 38 11.73 -15.71 5.28
C ILE A 38 10.88 -16.95 5.50
N GLU A 39 9.61 -16.75 5.85
CA GLU A 39 8.62 -17.83 5.93
C GLU A 39 7.41 -17.55 5.02
N PRO A 40 6.70 -18.58 4.53
CA PRO A 40 5.57 -18.41 3.61
C PRO A 40 4.43 -17.56 4.17
N ASN A 41 4.26 -17.56 5.49
CA ASN A 41 3.20 -16.80 6.18
C ASN A 41 3.40 -15.28 6.13
N MET A 42 4.57 -14.79 5.69
CA MET A 42 4.83 -13.36 5.52
C MET A 42 4.23 -12.78 4.23
N PHE A 43 3.92 -13.62 3.24
CA PHE A 43 3.43 -13.20 1.93
C PHE A 43 1.97 -13.60 1.70
N LEU A 44 1.16 -13.43 2.75
CA LEU A 44 -0.27 -13.69 2.66
C LEU A 44 -0.96 -12.65 1.77
N PRO A 45 -2.13 -12.98 1.19
CA PRO A 45 -2.91 -12.06 0.35
C PRO A 45 -3.20 -10.71 1.03
N GLN A 46 -3.20 -10.68 2.36
CA GLN A 46 -3.31 -9.48 3.18
C GLN A 46 -2.31 -8.38 2.79
N GLU A 47 -1.07 -8.70 2.47
CA GLU A 47 -0.06 -7.70 2.09
C GLU A 47 -0.46 -6.98 0.79
N THR A 48 -1.01 -7.71 -0.18
CA THR A 48 -1.50 -7.10 -1.42
C THR A 48 -2.73 -6.23 -1.17
N LEU A 49 -3.62 -6.62 -0.24
CA LEU A 49 -4.76 -5.80 0.19
C LEU A 49 -4.31 -4.47 0.81
N PHE A 50 -3.21 -4.46 1.57
CA PHE A 50 -2.64 -3.22 2.10
C PHE A 50 -2.15 -2.30 0.98
N VAL A 51 -1.48 -2.84 -0.04
CA VAL A 51 -1.04 -2.05 -1.20
C VAL A 51 -2.25 -1.46 -1.94
N TRP A 52 -3.29 -2.24 -2.16
CA TRP A 52 -4.54 -1.75 -2.76
C TRP A 52 -5.21 -0.66 -1.91
N LEU A 53 -5.29 -0.86 -0.59
CA LEU A 53 -5.85 0.12 0.32
C LEU A 53 -5.06 1.43 0.29
N ALA A 54 -3.73 1.39 0.31
CA ALA A 54 -2.89 2.56 0.22
C ALA A 54 -3.19 3.35 -1.07
N LEU A 55 -3.32 2.64 -2.19
CA LEU A 55 -3.59 3.24 -3.49
C LEU A 55 -5.00 3.85 -3.56
N ILE A 56 -6.02 3.16 -3.05
CA ILE A 56 -7.41 3.62 -3.01
C ILE A 56 -7.57 4.79 -2.05
N LEU A 57 -6.96 4.72 -0.86
CA LEU A 57 -6.93 5.80 0.12
C LEU A 57 -6.32 7.07 -0.49
N GLY A 58 -5.22 6.92 -1.23
CA GLY A 58 -4.54 8.03 -1.89
C GLY A 58 -5.29 8.61 -3.10
N GLY A 59 -5.92 7.75 -3.88
CA GLY A 59 -6.50 8.04 -5.19
C GLY A 59 -5.65 7.42 -6.31
N SER A 60 -6.23 6.49 -7.08
CA SER A 60 -5.55 5.75 -8.14
C SER A 60 -5.18 6.59 -9.36
N GLY A 61 -5.83 7.73 -9.55
CA GLY A 61 -5.62 8.65 -10.67
C GLY A 61 -4.48 9.66 -10.49
N ASN A 62 -3.92 9.79 -9.28
CA ASN A 62 -2.88 10.80 -9.00
C ASN A 62 -1.67 10.18 -8.27
N ASN A 63 -0.49 10.26 -8.89
CA ASN A 63 0.76 9.77 -8.32
C ASN A 63 1.06 10.37 -6.93
N ARG A 64 0.72 11.66 -6.70
CA ARG A 64 0.89 12.30 -5.39
C ARG A 64 -0.12 11.76 -4.36
N GLY A 65 -1.33 11.46 -4.81
CA GLY A 65 -2.37 10.78 -4.04
C GLY A 65 -1.89 9.42 -3.56
N ALA A 66 -1.42 8.58 -4.48
CA ALA A 66 -0.89 7.24 -4.17
C ALA A 66 0.24 7.27 -3.13
N ILE A 67 1.19 8.22 -3.23
CA ILE A 67 2.25 8.38 -2.23
C ILE A 67 1.69 8.77 -0.87
N LEU A 68 0.78 9.76 -0.82
CA LEU A 68 0.14 10.18 0.44
C LEU A 68 -0.65 9.04 1.09
N GLY A 69 -1.41 8.28 0.29
CA GLY A 69 -2.17 7.13 0.76
C GLY A 69 -1.28 6.02 1.32
N ALA A 70 -0.15 5.73 0.67
CA ALA A 70 0.85 4.80 1.18
C ALA A 70 1.44 5.26 2.51
N VAL A 71 1.86 6.53 2.62
CA VAL A 71 2.42 7.09 3.86
C VAL A 71 1.39 7.08 5.00
N LEU A 72 0.14 7.45 4.73
CA LEU A 72 -0.93 7.45 5.74
C LEU A 72 -1.25 6.04 6.22
N LEU A 73 -1.36 5.08 5.29
CA LEU A 73 -1.65 3.70 5.66
C LEU A 73 -0.50 3.08 6.46
N LEU A 74 0.75 3.29 6.02
CA LEU A 74 1.93 2.83 6.75
C LEU A 74 2.00 3.47 8.13
N GLY A 75 1.81 4.78 8.22
CA GLY A 75 1.76 5.50 9.50
C GLY A 75 0.65 4.99 10.42
N LEU A 76 -0.51 4.63 9.89
CA LEU A 76 -1.58 4.01 10.67
C LEU A 76 -1.22 2.60 11.13
N LEU A 77 -0.68 1.76 10.24
CA LEU A 77 -0.34 0.36 10.53
C LEU A 77 0.83 0.26 11.53
N GLU A 78 1.92 0.98 11.28
CA GLU A 78 3.11 1.01 12.14
C GLU A 78 2.87 1.84 13.40
N GLY A 79 2.19 2.98 13.30
CA GLY A 79 1.79 3.79 14.46
C GLY A 79 0.90 3.02 15.44
N SER A 80 0.01 2.17 14.93
CA SER A 80 -0.79 1.27 15.77
C SER A 80 0.06 0.22 16.50
N ARG A 81 1.24 -0.15 15.96
CA ARG A 81 2.19 -1.03 16.66
C ARG A 81 2.86 -0.30 17.82
N PHE A 82 3.25 0.97 17.67
CA PHE A 82 3.78 1.77 18.77
C PHE A 82 2.75 2.05 19.87
N ALA A 83 1.47 2.24 19.51
CA ALA A 83 0.38 2.38 20.49
C ALA A 83 0.18 1.12 21.35
N LYS A 84 0.57 -0.04 20.82
CA LYS A 84 0.53 -1.34 21.49
C LYS A 84 1.50 -1.43 22.66
N ASP A 85 2.65 -0.77 22.55
CA ASP A 85 3.67 -0.71 23.61
C ASP A 85 3.20 0.17 24.79
N LEU A 86 2.26 1.10 24.55
CA LEU A 86 1.70 1.99 25.56
C LEU A 86 0.47 1.40 26.29
N ILE A 87 -0.21 0.41 25.69
CA ILE A 87 -1.45 -0.20 26.23
C ILE A 87 -1.29 -1.73 26.35
N PRO A 88 -0.70 -2.23 27.45
CA PRO A 88 -0.39 -3.66 27.64
C PRO A 88 -1.63 -4.58 27.81
N PHE A 89 -2.85 -4.04 27.87
CA PHE A 89 -4.08 -4.81 28.06
C PHE A 89 -4.61 -5.49 26.78
N LEU A 90 -4.03 -5.19 25.61
CA LEU A 90 -4.39 -5.80 24.33
C LEU A 90 -3.37 -6.87 23.95
N THR A 91 -3.70 -8.14 24.22
CA THR A 91 -2.90 -9.31 23.80
C THR A 91 -2.55 -9.19 22.31
N GLY A 92 -1.29 -9.46 21.94
CA GLY A 92 -0.77 -9.23 20.59
C GLY A 92 -1.65 -9.73 19.44
N VAL A 93 -2.32 -10.86 19.67
CA VAL A 93 -3.28 -11.52 18.76
C VAL A 93 -4.55 -10.70 18.54
N ARG A 94 -5.12 -10.10 19.59
CA ARG A 94 -6.36 -9.30 19.48
C ARG A 94 -6.14 -8.03 18.67
N LEU A 95 -4.96 -7.42 18.78
CA LEU A 95 -4.66 -6.25 17.96
C LEU A 95 -4.37 -6.62 16.51
N ALA A 96 -3.75 -7.78 16.24
CA ALA A 96 -3.55 -8.24 14.88
C ALA A 96 -4.90 -8.47 14.18
N ALA A 97 -5.83 -9.14 14.88
CA ALA A 97 -7.21 -9.30 14.41
C ALA A 97 -7.93 -7.93 14.25
N ALA A 98 -7.74 -7.01 15.20
CA ALA A 98 -8.30 -5.67 15.11
C ALA A 98 -7.75 -4.90 13.91
N GLN A 99 -6.45 -4.96 13.62
CA GLN A 99 -5.84 -4.33 12.45
C GLN A 99 -6.40 -4.90 11.15
N GLN A 100 -6.54 -6.22 11.05
CA GLN A 100 -7.14 -6.86 9.87
C GLN A 100 -8.58 -6.39 9.66
N MET A 101 -9.37 -6.32 10.73
CA MET A 101 -10.74 -5.78 10.68
C MET A 101 -10.75 -4.29 10.31
N LEU A 102 -9.83 -3.49 10.85
CA LEU A 102 -9.74 -2.06 10.60
C LEU A 102 -9.39 -1.78 9.14
N VAL A 103 -8.44 -2.52 8.56
CA VAL A 103 -8.08 -2.43 7.15
C VAL A 103 -9.27 -2.79 6.26
N GLY A 104 -9.94 -3.91 6.54
CA GLY A 104 -11.10 -4.32 5.76
C GLY A 104 -12.24 -3.31 5.86
N ALA A 105 -12.52 -2.81 7.07
CA ALA A 105 -13.53 -1.77 7.30
C ALA A 105 -13.15 -0.45 6.62
N LEU A 106 -11.87 -0.06 6.66
CA LEU A 106 -11.37 1.15 6.02
C LEU A 106 -11.49 1.06 4.50
N LEU A 107 -11.15 -0.08 3.90
CA LEU A 107 -11.36 -0.35 2.48
C LEU A 107 -12.84 -0.16 2.10
N VAL A 108 -13.76 -0.82 2.81
CA VAL A 108 -15.20 -0.72 2.55
C VAL A 108 -15.71 0.70 2.77
N ALA A 109 -15.30 1.36 3.86
CA ALA A 109 -15.71 2.73 4.17
C ALA A 109 -15.21 3.74 3.11
N LEU A 110 -13.99 3.57 2.61
CA LEU A 110 -13.43 4.41 1.54
C LEU A 110 -14.18 4.19 0.21
N MET A 111 -14.46 2.94 -0.14
CA MET A 111 -15.25 2.63 -1.33
C MET A 111 -16.64 3.27 -1.28
N ILE A 112 -17.26 3.35 -0.10
CA ILE A 112 -18.59 3.96 0.08
C ILE A 112 -18.51 5.50 0.10
N ARG A 113 -17.54 6.09 0.80
CA ARG A 113 -17.55 7.54 1.08
C ARG A 113 -16.71 8.38 0.11
N ARG A 114 -15.64 7.83 -0.47
CA ARG A 114 -14.66 8.56 -1.30
C ARG A 114 -14.02 7.61 -2.32
N PRO A 115 -14.77 7.18 -3.36
CA PRO A 115 -14.24 6.29 -4.40
C PRO A 115 -13.08 6.89 -5.22
N GLU A 116 -12.94 8.22 -5.18
CA GLU A 116 -11.86 8.97 -5.86
C GLU A 116 -10.57 9.08 -5.03
N GLY A 117 -10.58 8.62 -3.76
CA GLY A 117 -9.46 8.78 -2.83
C GLY A 117 -9.37 10.17 -2.18
N LEU A 118 -8.30 10.39 -1.41
CA LEU A 118 -8.07 11.65 -0.67
C LEU A 118 -7.66 12.83 -1.59
N LEU A 119 -7.02 12.54 -2.72
CA LEU A 119 -6.56 13.55 -3.69
C LEU A 119 -7.10 13.19 -5.09
N PRO A 120 -8.19 13.85 -5.55
CA PRO A 120 -8.79 13.60 -6.85
C PRO A 120 -7.83 13.88 -8.02
N GLU A 121 -8.06 13.17 -9.13
CA GLU A 121 -7.27 13.16 -10.36
C GLU A 121 -7.16 14.57 -11.00
N ARG A 122 -5.93 14.98 -11.33
CA ARG A 122 -5.59 16.17 -12.14
C ARG A 122 -4.48 15.82 -13.11
#